data_AF-A0A0M2R7C1-F1
#
_entry.id   AF-A0A0M2R7C1-F1
#
_cell.length_a   1.000
_cell.length_b   1.000
_cell.length_c   1.000
_cell.angle_alpha   90.00
_cell.angle_beta   90.00
_cell.angle_gamma   90.00
#
_symmetry.space_group_name_H-M   'P 1'
#
loop_
_entity.id
_entity.type
_entity.pdbx_description
1 polymer ?
#
loop_
_entity_poly.entity_id
_entity_poly.type
_entity_poly.pdbx_seq_one_letter_code
_entity_poly.pdbx_strand_id
1 'polypeptide(L)'
;MTSSENTFEDNLPKWMWLWLPIILALLLLLTGLLLPGQVYNDWIGNERTGILETSHAIIPAISFLLAVRIMLHTNVPTFSFLWFWILLAALGSFYMSGEEASWGQHWFQWDTSAEWSKVNDQGETNFHNTSSWLDQKPRTILEIGIIIGGIVLPLIFRRQPNLRNHPKAIIVPTLVLLPTAVIAETTRMTERLLAALDVPFRFFQRASEVQELFFALFVLFYLIIILKRVRKLN
;
A
#
# COMPACT_ATOMS: atom_id res chain seq x y z
N MET A 1 -10.90 -35.85 16.39
CA MET A 1 -10.77 -34.42 16.75
C MET A 1 -11.12 -33.63 15.51
N THR A 2 -12.34 -33.09 15.48
CA THR A 2 -12.89 -32.33 14.35
C THR A 2 -12.07 -31.07 14.14
N SER A 3 -11.50 -30.92 12.95
CA SER A 3 -10.89 -29.67 12.49
C SER A 3 -11.91 -28.55 12.63
N SER A 4 -11.71 -27.64 13.58
CA SER A 4 -12.43 -26.37 13.57
C SER A 4 -12.14 -25.74 12.21
N GLU A 5 -13.19 -25.52 11.41
CA GLU A 5 -13.05 -24.69 10.22
C GLU A 5 -12.51 -23.34 10.69
N ASN A 6 -11.29 -23.00 10.30
CA ASN A 6 -10.74 -21.67 10.55
C ASN A 6 -11.45 -20.70 9.60
N THR A 7 -12.70 -20.34 9.93
CA THR A 7 -13.45 -19.35 9.17
C THR A 7 -12.94 -17.96 9.56
N PHE A 8 -11.92 -17.49 8.85
CA PHE A 8 -11.50 -16.10 8.94
C PHE A 8 -12.59 -15.21 8.33
N GLU A 9 -13.37 -14.56 9.19
CA GLU A 9 -14.26 -13.46 8.81
C GLU A 9 -13.56 -12.12 8.99
N ASP A 10 -13.22 -11.45 7.88
CA ASP A 10 -12.57 -10.15 7.90
C ASP A 10 -13.60 -9.03 7.99
N ASN A 11 -14.35 -9.01 9.08
CA ASN A 11 -15.43 -8.03 9.27
C ASN A 11 -14.85 -6.63 9.51
N LEU A 12 -14.49 -5.91 8.45
CA LEU A 12 -14.22 -4.46 8.49
C LEU A 12 -15.55 -3.70 8.29
N PRO A 13 -15.72 -2.53 8.92
CA PRO A 13 -16.93 -1.74 8.71
C PRO A 13 -16.96 -1.23 7.25
N LYS A 14 -18.13 -1.25 6.61
CA LYS A 14 -18.29 -0.90 5.18
C LYS A 14 -17.76 0.48 4.83
N TRP A 15 -17.84 1.44 5.76
CA TRP A 15 -17.30 2.78 5.54
C TRP A 15 -15.79 2.76 5.27
N MET A 16 -15.06 1.79 5.85
CA MET A 16 -13.61 1.71 5.77
C MET A 16 -13.12 0.92 4.55
N TRP A 17 -13.64 -0.28 4.29
CA TRP A 17 -13.10 -1.14 3.23
C TRP A 17 -13.74 -0.92 1.86
N LEU A 18 -14.97 -0.37 1.82
CA LEU A 18 -15.71 -0.15 0.59
C LEU A 18 -15.78 1.34 0.26
N TRP A 19 -16.38 2.14 1.14
CA TRP A 19 -16.69 3.54 0.82
C TRP A 19 -15.45 4.43 0.85
N LEU A 20 -14.54 4.27 1.81
CA LEU A 20 -13.34 5.10 1.89
C LEU A 20 -12.48 5.00 0.62
N PRO A 21 -12.12 3.80 0.08
CA PRO A 21 -11.38 3.72 -1.17
C PRO A 21 -12.12 4.34 -2.36
N ILE A 22 -13.42 4.09 -2.48
CA ILE A 22 -14.24 4.63 -3.58
C ILE A 22 -14.32 6.16 -3.52
N ILE A 23 -14.55 6.71 -2.33
CA ILE A 23 -14.64 8.16 -2.12
C ILE A 23 -13.28 8.80 -2.39
N LEU A 24 -12.17 8.22 -1.91
CA LEU A 24 -10.83 8.74 -2.20
C LEU A 24 -10.53 8.73 -3.70
N ALA A 25 -10.85 7.64 -4.40
CA ALA A 25 -10.67 7.56 -5.85
C ALA A 25 -11.50 8.63 -6.58
N LEU A 26 -12.76 8.80 -6.18
CA LEU A 26 -13.63 9.82 -6.75
C LEU A 26 -13.12 11.23 -6.47
N LEU A 27 -12.65 11.51 -5.25
CA LEU A 27 -12.09 12.81 -4.90
C LEU A 27 -10.85 13.12 -5.74
N LEU A 28 -9.92 12.18 -5.88
CA LEU A 28 -8.71 12.36 -6.69
C LEU A 28 -9.01 12.51 -8.19
N LEU A 29 -10.01 11.78 -8.69
CA LEU A 29 -10.52 11.94 -10.04
C LEU A 29 -11.10 13.35 -10.25
N LEU A 30 -11.99 13.78 -9.36
CA LEU A 30 -12.66 15.07 -9.47
C LEU A 30 -11.68 16.24 -9.30
N THR A 31 -10.75 16.17 -8.34
CA THR A 31 -9.74 17.22 -8.18
C THR A 31 -8.80 17.27 -9.39
N GLY A 32 -8.40 16.12 -9.94
CA GLY A 32 -7.60 16.05 -11.16
C GLY A 32 -8.30 16.57 -12.42
N LEU A 33 -9.64 16.51 -12.48
CA LEU A 33 -10.41 17.03 -13.61
C LEU A 33 -10.82 18.50 -13.46
N LEU A 34 -11.08 18.96 -12.23
CA LEU A 34 -11.71 20.26 -11.97
C LEU A 34 -10.71 21.34 -11.51
N LEU A 35 -9.60 20.98 -10.87
CA LEU A 35 -8.63 21.98 -10.41
C LEU A 35 -7.71 22.41 -11.55
N PRO A 36 -7.29 23.69 -11.59
CA PRO A 36 -6.19 24.12 -12.44
C PRO A 36 -4.93 23.30 -12.13
N GLY A 37 -4.18 22.90 -13.16
CA GLY A 37 -3.02 22.02 -13.00
C GLY A 37 -1.98 22.54 -11.98
N GLN A 38 -1.77 23.86 -11.92
CA GLN A 38 -0.88 24.45 -10.92
C GLN A 38 -1.39 24.23 -9.48
N VAL A 39 -2.68 24.45 -9.23
CA VAL A 39 -3.29 24.23 -7.90
C VAL A 39 -3.24 22.75 -7.51
N TYR A 40 -3.51 21.85 -8.46
CA TYR A 40 -3.38 20.42 -8.20
C TYR A 40 -1.94 20.05 -7.83
N ASN A 41 -0.97 20.52 -8.62
CA ASN A 41 0.44 20.22 -8.39
C ASN A 41 0.98 20.82 -7.09
N ASP A 42 0.50 22.00 -6.67
CA ASP A 42 0.98 22.62 -5.43
C ASP A 42 0.43 21.94 -4.18
N TRP A 43 -0.84 21.51 -4.19
CA TRP A 43 -1.52 21.02 -2.99
C TRP A 43 -1.66 19.49 -2.92
N ILE A 44 -1.87 18.83 -4.06
CA ILE A 44 -2.18 17.40 -4.10
C ILE A 44 -0.95 16.63 -4.58
N GLY A 45 -0.43 17.01 -5.74
CA GLY A 45 0.62 16.30 -6.45
C GLY A 45 2.04 16.82 -6.21
N ASN A 46 2.30 17.66 -5.22
CA ASN A 46 3.66 18.16 -4.97
C ASN A 46 4.52 17.04 -4.37
N GLU A 47 5.70 16.78 -4.95
CA GLU A 47 6.63 15.71 -4.56
C GLU A 47 7.31 15.92 -3.20
N ARG A 48 7.12 17.07 -2.54
CA ARG A 48 7.71 17.34 -1.21
C ARG A 48 6.70 17.65 -0.13
N THR A 49 5.57 18.22 -0.52
CA THR A 49 4.59 18.80 0.41
C THR A 49 3.15 18.46 0.06
N GLY A 50 2.95 17.69 -1.02
CA GLY A 50 1.64 17.34 -1.51
C GLY A 50 0.92 16.41 -0.54
N ILE A 51 -0.40 16.45 -0.59
CA ILE A 51 -1.25 15.55 0.20
C ILE A 51 -0.94 14.08 -0.12
N LEU A 52 -0.63 13.76 -1.38
CA LEU A 52 -0.29 12.38 -1.78
C LEU A 52 1.03 11.93 -1.15
N GLU A 53 2.12 12.69 -1.35
CA GLU A 53 3.44 12.43 -0.74
C GLU A 53 3.35 12.22 0.78
N THR A 54 2.68 13.15 1.45
CA THR A 54 2.50 13.10 2.92
C THR A 54 1.71 11.85 3.33
N SER A 55 0.73 11.44 2.53
CA SER A 55 -0.05 10.22 2.77
C SER A 55 0.79 8.95 2.58
N HIS A 56 1.70 8.95 1.59
CA HIS A 56 2.63 7.85 1.33
C HIS A 56 3.71 7.72 2.40
N ALA A 57 4.04 8.79 3.12
CA ALA A 57 4.85 8.71 4.33
C ALA A 57 4.04 8.21 5.54
N ILE A 58 2.87 8.81 5.81
CA ILE A 58 2.13 8.59 7.07
C ILE A 58 1.44 7.22 7.11
N ILE A 59 0.77 6.78 6.05
CA ILE A 59 0.00 5.53 6.06
C ILE A 59 0.93 4.31 6.24
N PRO A 60 2.08 4.22 5.55
CA PRO A 60 3.07 3.17 5.81
C PRO A 60 3.73 3.30 7.19
N ALA A 61 3.96 4.50 7.73
CA ALA A 61 4.43 4.65 9.11
C ALA A 61 3.44 4.02 10.12
N ILE A 62 2.14 4.28 9.96
CA ILE A 62 1.09 3.66 10.79
C ILE A 62 1.08 2.13 10.59
N SER A 63 1.25 1.68 9.35
CA SER A 63 1.34 0.25 9.00
C SER A 63 2.53 -0.42 9.66
N PHE A 64 3.69 0.22 9.69
CA PHE A 64 4.88 -0.26 10.40
C PHE A 64 4.63 -0.44 11.89
N LEU A 65 4.08 0.58 12.56
CA LEU A 65 3.74 0.50 13.99
C LEU A 65 2.73 -0.62 14.27
N LEU A 66 1.76 -0.80 13.38
CA LEU A 66 0.77 -1.87 13.47
C LEU A 66 1.41 -3.25 13.27
N ALA A 67 2.33 -3.41 12.31
CA ALA A 67 3.06 -4.64 12.07
C ALA A 67 3.93 -5.01 13.28
N VAL A 68 4.66 -4.05 13.85
CA VAL A 68 5.43 -4.24 15.10
C VAL A 68 4.52 -4.70 16.23
N ARG A 69 3.35 -4.06 16.40
CA ARG A 69 2.36 -4.48 17.40
C ARG A 69 1.88 -5.91 17.19
N ILE A 70 1.68 -6.36 15.95
CA ILE A 70 1.28 -7.73 15.64
C ILE A 70 2.41 -8.71 15.96
N MET A 71 3.66 -8.39 15.61
CA MET A 71 4.83 -9.24 15.90
C MET A 71 5.07 -9.45 17.40
N LEU A 72 4.75 -8.44 18.21
CA LEU A 72 4.87 -8.49 19.67
C LEU A 72 3.63 -9.10 20.36
N HIS A 73 2.61 -9.51 19.59
CA HIS A 73 1.41 -10.09 20.15
C HIS A 73 1.68 -11.52 20.65
N THR A 74 1.19 -11.87 21.84
CA THR A 74 1.43 -13.19 22.50
C THR A 74 1.05 -14.39 21.63
N ASN A 75 0.00 -14.25 20.83
CA ASN A 75 -0.50 -15.28 19.91
C ASN A 75 0.31 -15.42 18.60
N VAL A 76 1.40 -14.66 18.43
CA VAL A 76 2.30 -14.75 17.29
C VAL A 76 3.66 -15.23 17.79
N PRO A 77 3.94 -16.55 17.75
CA PRO A 77 5.21 -17.08 18.20
C PRO A 77 6.36 -16.48 17.39
N THR A 78 7.43 -16.07 18.07
CA THR A 78 8.65 -15.57 17.44
C THR A 78 9.20 -16.59 16.46
N PHE A 79 9.66 -16.13 15.29
CA PHE A 79 10.19 -16.97 14.21
C PHE A 79 9.19 -17.97 13.60
N SER A 80 7.89 -17.83 13.87
CA SER A 80 6.86 -18.54 13.11
C SER A 80 6.73 -18.01 11.67
N PHE A 81 6.07 -18.77 10.80
CA PHE A 81 5.75 -18.32 9.43
C PHE A 81 5.03 -16.96 9.43
N LEU A 82 4.03 -16.79 10.31
CA LEU A 82 3.30 -15.54 10.42
C LEU A 82 4.21 -14.40 10.91
N TRP A 83 5.11 -14.68 11.86
CA TRP A 83 6.06 -13.69 12.34
C TRP A 83 6.96 -13.16 11.21
N PHE A 84 7.54 -14.04 10.39
CA PHE A 84 8.36 -13.62 9.24
C PHE A 84 7.54 -12.89 8.16
N TRP A 85 6.29 -13.31 7.94
CA TRP A 85 5.40 -12.61 7.02
C TRP A 85 5.10 -11.18 7.48
N ILE A 86 4.88 -10.98 8.78
CA ILE A 86 4.64 -9.63 9.34
C ILE A 86 5.94 -8.82 9.43
N LEU A 87 7.09 -9.45 9.66
CA LEU A 87 8.39 -8.78 9.55
C LEU A 87 8.58 -8.20 8.14
N LEU A 88 8.25 -8.96 7.09
CA LEU A 88 8.32 -8.46 5.72
C LEU A 88 7.43 -7.23 5.51
N ALA A 89 6.19 -7.27 6.01
CA ALA A 89 5.28 -6.12 5.96
C ALA A 89 5.81 -4.92 6.76
N ALA A 90 6.43 -5.16 7.93
CA ALA A 90 7.04 -4.12 8.74
C ALA A 90 8.21 -3.46 8.00
N LEU A 91 9.16 -4.24 7.50
CA LEU A 91 10.32 -3.74 6.75
C LEU A 91 9.89 -2.99 5.48
N GLY A 92 8.94 -3.53 4.73
CA GLY A 92 8.40 -2.87 3.54
C GLY A 92 7.69 -1.55 3.86
N SER A 93 6.91 -1.50 4.94
CA SER A 93 6.22 -0.27 5.36
C SER A 93 7.18 0.78 5.90
N PHE A 94 8.22 0.36 6.63
CA PHE A 94 9.29 1.24 7.12
C PHE A 94 10.10 1.81 5.97
N TYR A 95 10.49 0.97 5.01
CA TYR A 95 11.18 1.40 3.80
C TYR A 95 10.33 2.39 3.00
N MET A 96 9.08 2.06 2.69
CA MET A 96 8.18 2.97 1.96
C MET A 96 8.01 4.30 2.69
N SER A 97 7.71 4.30 3.99
CA SER A 97 7.58 5.55 4.75
C SER A 97 8.87 6.37 4.78
N GLY A 98 10.03 5.70 4.89
CA GLY A 98 11.33 6.35 4.94
C GLY A 98 11.68 6.99 3.61
N GLU A 99 11.55 6.25 2.52
CA GLU A 99 11.84 6.74 1.17
C GLU A 99 10.99 7.98 0.81
N GLU A 100 9.67 7.91 1.02
CA GLU A 100 8.73 9.01 0.71
C GLU A 100 8.92 10.24 1.60
N ALA A 101 9.45 10.09 2.82
CA ALA A 101 9.75 11.24 3.70
C ALA A 101 11.21 11.72 3.56
N SER A 102 11.97 11.15 2.62
CA SER A 102 13.42 11.32 2.51
C SER A 102 14.16 11.09 3.84
N TRP A 103 13.74 10.04 4.53
CA TRP A 103 14.17 9.60 5.85
C TRP A 103 13.98 10.67 6.95
N GLY A 104 13.08 11.61 6.72
CA GLY A 104 12.73 12.74 7.59
C GLY A 104 13.20 14.09 7.06
N GLN A 105 13.97 14.13 5.97
CA GLN A 105 14.53 15.38 5.44
C GLN A 105 13.44 16.38 5.06
N HIS A 106 12.32 15.91 4.51
CA HIS A 106 11.20 16.78 4.17
C HIS A 106 10.58 17.48 5.39
N TRP A 107 10.76 16.97 6.61
CA TRP A 107 10.23 17.60 7.82
C TRP A 107 11.27 18.41 8.59
N PHE A 108 12.50 17.93 8.66
CA PHE A 108 13.56 18.55 9.45
C PHE A 108 14.52 19.41 8.62
N GLN A 109 14.39 19.39 7.29
CA GLN A 109 15.01 20.33 6.35
C GLN A 109 16.54 20.42 6.49
N TRP A 110 17.20 19.29 6.70
CA TRP A 110 18.67 19.24 6.65
C TRP A 110 19.17 19.24 5.22
N ASP A 111 20.38 19.75 5.02
CA ASP A 111 21.03 19.77 3.71
C ASP A 111 21.50 18.38 3.30
N THR A 112 21.41 18.10 2.00
CA THR A 112 22.00 16.91 1.40
C THR A 112 23.51 17.06 1.26
N SER A 113 24.28 16.07 1.69
CA SER A 113 25.75 16.16 1.65
C SER A 113 26.29 16.21 0.21
N ALA A 114 27.52 16.69 0.06
CA ALA A 114 28.19 16.76 -1.24
C ALA A 114 28.41 15.37 -1.87
N GLU A 115 28.59 14.33 -1.04
CA GLU A 115 28.69 12.94 -1.47
C GLU A 115 27.34 12.42 -1.96
N TRP A 116 26.27 12.71 -1.23
CA TRP A 116 24.94 12.23 -1.55
C TRP A 116 24.35 12.92 -2.78
N SER A 117 24.62 14.22 -2.95
CA SER A 117 24.22 15.00 -4.13
C SER A 117 24.86 14.51 -5.44
N LYS A 118 25.92 13.68 -5.39
CA LYS A 118 26.52 13.06 -6.58
C LYS A 118 25.72 11.87 -7.09
N VAL A 119 24.92 11.25 -6.22
CA VAL A 119 24.19 10.02 -6.52
C VAL A 119 22.68 10.21 -6.48
N ASN A 120 22.18 11.23 -5.78
CA ASN A 120 20.77 11.57 -5.69
C ASN A 120 20.49 12.82 -6.53
N ASP A 121 19.61 12.69 -7.54
CA ASP A 121 19.36 13.74 -8.53
C ASP A 121 18.32 14.79 -8.07
N GLN A 122 17.64 14.56 -6.95
CA GLN A 122 16.66 15.50 -6.37
C GLN A 122 17.20 16.28 -5.17
N GLY A 123 18.46 16.02 -4.80
CA GLY A 123 19.08 16.64 -3.63
C GLY A 123 18.41 16.20 -2.34
N GLU A 124 18.00 14.92 -2.25
CA GLU A 124 17.30 14.36 -1.10
C GLU A 124 18.06 13.18 -0.47
N THR A 125 17.81 12.83 0.79
CA THR A 125 18.49 11.74 1.50
C THR A 125 17.77 10.40 1.42
N ASN A 126 17.29 10.02 0.23
CA ASN A 126 16.60 8.75 -0.03
C ASN A 126 17.33 7.88 -1.06
N PHE A 127 16.97 6.60 -1.12
CA PHE A 127 17.52 5.65 -2.09
C PHE A 127 16.74 5.65 -3.41
N HIS A 128 15.44 5.95 -3.42
CA HIS A 128 14.61 5.86 -4.64
C HIS A 128 15.03 6.88 -5.71
N ASN A 129 15.62 8.02 -5.34
CA ASN A 129 16.14 9.04 -6.27
C ASN A 129 17.61 8.81 -6.63
N THR A 130 18.19 7.65 -6.25
CA THR A 130 19.57 7.29 -6.65
C THR A 130 19.64 6.45 -7.90
N SER A 131 18.54 5.76 -8.26
CA SER A 131 18.47 4.97 -9.50
C SER A 131 17.03 4.64 -9.88
N SER A 132 16.78 4.54 -11.18
CA SER A 132 15.49 4.07 -11.71
C SER A 132 15.11 2.66 -11.25
N TRP A 133 16.10 1.84 -10.85
CA TRP A 133 15.83 0.53 -10.29
C TRP A 133 15.17 0.64 -8.91
N LEU A 134 15.73 1.49 -8.04
CA LEU A 134 15.21 1.69 -6.67
C LEU A 134 13.89 2.47 -6.67
N ASP A 135 13.67 3.35 -7.64
CA ASP A 135 12.38 3.99 -7.91
C ASP A 135 11.28 2.96 -8.26
N GLN A 136 11.56 2.02 -9.18
CA GLN A 136 10.48 1.21 -9.78
C GLN A 136 10.27 -0.17 -9.16
N LYS A 137 11.36 -0.85 -8.75
CA LYS A 137 11.30 -2.26 -8.37
C LYS A 137 10.60 -2.52 -7.04
N PRO A 138 10.82 -1.75 -5.97
CA PRO A 138 10.07 -1.91 -4.73
C PRO A 138 8.56 -1.82 -4.96
N ARG A 139 8.11 -0.80 -5.71
CA ARG A 139 6.72 -0.62 -6.12
C ARG A 139 6.18 -1.82 -6.90
N THR A 140 6.95 -2.32 -7.88
CA THR A 140 6.55 -3.48 -8.71
C THR A 140 6.38 -4.76 -7.87
N ILE A 141 7.26 -5.00 -6.89
CA ILE A 141 7.15 -6.16 -5.99
C ILE A 141 5.87 -6.07 -5.16
N LEU A 142 5.56 -4.88 -4.65
CA LEU A 142 4.33 -4.63 -3.89
C LEU A 142 3.08 -4.80 -4.77
N GLU A 143 3.07 -4.26 -5.99
CA GLU A 143 2.01 -4.43 -7.01
C GLU A 143 1.71 -5.92 -7.24
N ILE A 144 2.73 -6.74 -7.51
CA ILE A 144 2.59 -8.19 -7.68
C ILE A 144 1.98 -8.83 -6.42
N GLY A 145 2.44 -8.44 -5.24
CA GLY A 145 1.90 -8.91 -3.96
C GLY A 145 0.42 -8.58 -3.77
N ILE A 146 -0.01 -7.38 -4.18
CA ILE A 146 -1.41 -6.91 -4.10
C ILE A 146 -2.29 -7.63 -5.11
N ILE A 147 -1.82 -7.83 -6.35
CA ILE A 147 -2.56 -8.61 -7.35
C ILE A 147 -2.77 -10.04 -6.85
N ILE A 148 -1.71 -10.69 -6.38
CA ILE A 148 -1.80 -12.08 -5.91
C ILE A 148 -2.64 -12.18 -4.63
N GLY A 149 -2.33 -11.36 -3.62
CA GLY A 149 -2.93 -11.45 -2.28
C GLY A 149 -4.30 -10.79 -2.15
N GLY A 150 -4.59 -9.76 -2.94
CA GLY A 150 -5.82 -8.97 -2.90
C GLY A 150 -6.87 -9.36 -3.94
N ILE A 151 -6.45 -9.97 -5.05
CA ILE A 151 -7.34 -10.34 -6.16
C ILE A 151 -7.33 -11.85 -6.39
N VAL A 152 -6.19 -12.43 -6.74
CA VAL A 152 -6.11 -13.83 -7.20
C VAL A 152 -6.44 -14.82 -6.08
N LEU A 153 -5.72 -14.78 -4.95
CA LEU A 153 -5.91 -15.73 -3.85
C LEU A 153 -7.29 -15.62 -3.20
N PRO A 154 -7.85 -14.42 -2.90
CA PRO A 154 -9.20 -14.31 -2.35
C PRO A 154 -10.28 -14.87 -3.27
N LEU A 155 -10.14 -14.71 -4.59
CA LEU A 155 -11.07 -15.29 -5.58
C LEU A 155 -10.93 -16.82 -5.66
N ILE A 156 -9.72 -17.36 -5.61
CA ILE A 156 -9.48 -18.81 -5.54
C ILE A 156 -10.12 -19.38 -4.27
N PHE A 157 -9.89 -18.76 -3.12
CA PHE A 157 -10.42 -19.21 -1.82
C PHE A 157 -11.96 -19.10 -1.74
N ARG A 158 -12.56 -18.17 -2.50
CA ARG A 158 -14.02 -18.12 -2.67
C ARG A 158 -14.56 -19.29 -3.48
N ARG A 159 -13.83 -19.75 -4.50
CA ARG A 159 -14.23 -20.91 -5.32
C ARG A 159 -13.88 -22.25 -4.69
N GLN A 160 -12.84 -22.29 -3.86
CA GLN A 160 -12.35 -23.48 -3.16
C GLN A 160 -12.25 -23.23 -1.65
N PRO A 161 -13.40 -23.23 -0.92
CA PRO A 161 -13.42 -22.91 0.51
C PRO A 161 -12.52 -23.80 1.38
N ASN A 162 -12.30 -25.05 0.96
CA ASN A 162 -11.45 -26.02 1.66
C ASN A 162 -10.01 -25.53 1.86
N LEU A 163 -9.51 -24.61 1.03
CA LEU A 163 -8.17 -24.02 1.18
C LEU A 163 -8.04 -23.19 2.47
N ARG A 164 -9.15 -22.75 3.07
CA ARG A 164 -9.16 -22.02 4.35
C ARG A 164 -8.73 -22.88 5.54
N ASN A 165 -8.79 -24.20 5.41
CA ASN A 165 -8.34 -25.11 6.45
C ASN A 165 -6.81 -25.23 6.53
N HIS A 166 -6.08 -24.71 5.53
CA HIS A 166 -4.62 -24.72 5.54
C HIS A 166 -4.06 -23.76 6.60
N PRO A 167 -3.03 -24.12 7.39
CA PRO A 167 -2.48 -23.25 8.44
C PRO A 167 -2.03 -21.87 7.96
N LYS A 168 -1.54 -21.79 6.71
CA LYS A 168 -1.11 -20.53 6.08
C LYS A 168 -2.27 -19.68 5.54
N ALA A 169 -3.53 -20.13 5.62
CA ALA A 169 -4.69 -19.34 5.17
C ALA A 169 -4.88 -18.05 5.98
N ILE A 170 -4.26 -17.94 7.16
CA ILE A 170 -4.30 -16.73 7.99
C ILE A 170 -3.76 -15.47 7.30
N ILE A 171 -2.87 -15.60 6.31
CA ILE A 171 -2.32 -14.46 5.55
C ILE A 171 -3.15 -14.14 4.29
N VAL A 172 -4.15 -14.95 3.94
CA VAL A 172 -4.98 -14.72 2.77
C VAL A 172 -6.23 -13.94 3.19
N PRO A 173 -6.40 -12.68 2.77
CA PRO A 173 -7.60 -11.92 3.09
C PRO A 173 -8.81 -12.51 2.36
N THR A 174 -10.00 -12.23 2.87
CA THR A 174 -11.24 -12.42 2.12
C THR A 174 -11.37 -11.33 1.04
N LEU A 175 -12.51 -11.25 0.35
CA LEU A 175 -12.75 -10.24 -0.69
C LEU A 175 -12.87 -8.80 -0.15
N VAL A 176 -12.71 -8.59 1.15
CA VAL A 176 -12.83 -7.27 1.79
C VAL A 176 -11.78 -6.28 1.29
N LEU A 177 -10.61 -6.75 0.84
CA LEU A 177 -9.59 -5.89 0.23
C LEU A 177 -9.72 -5.73 -1.29
N LEU A 178 -10.68 -6.42 -1.92
CA LEU A 178 -10.85 -6.40 -3.37
C LEU A 178 -11.10 -4.99 -3.93
N PRO A 179 -11.96 -4.13 -3.32
CA PRO A 179 -12.16 -2.78 -3.84
C PRO A 179 -10.87 -1.96 -3.89
N THR A 180 -10.08 -1.97 -2.81
CA THR A 180 -8.80 -1.26 -2.74
C THR A 180 -7.81 -1.78 -3.78
N ALA A 181 -7.69 -3.10 -3.92
CA ALA A 181 -6.79 -3.71 -4.90
C ALA A 181 -7.22 -3.38 -6.35
N VAL A 182 -8.51 -3.51 -6.67
CA VAL A 182 -9.02 -3.20 -8.01
C VAL A 182 -8.84 -1.73 -8.36
N ILE A 183 -9.07 -0.82 -7.42
CA ILE A 183 -8.84 0.62 -7.65
C ILE A 183 -7.35 0.87 -7.93
N ALA A 184 -6.45 0.29 -7.13
CA ALA A 184 -5.00 0.44 -7.34
C ALA A 184 -4.54 -0.03 -8.73
N GLU A 185 -5.06 -1.16 -9.22
CA GLU A 185 -4.68 -1.69 -10.53
C GLU A 185 -5.33 -0.92 -11.69
N THR A 186 -6.59 -0.50 -11.53
CA THR A 186 -7.31 0.22 -12.58
C THR A 186 -6.77 1.62 -12.82
N THR A 187 -6.26 2.32 -11.80
CA THR A 187 -5.67 3.66 -11.96
C THR A 187 -4.47 3.61 -12.92
N ARG A 188 -3.53 2.68 -12.71
CA ARG A 188 -2.34 2.54 -13.56
C ARG A 188 -2.62 1.88 -14.89
N MET A 189 -3.50 0.88 -14.92
CA MET A 189 -3.82 0.16 -16.15
C MET A 189 -4.55 1.08 -17.15
N THR A 190 -5.45 1.95 -16.68
CA THR A 190 -6.12 2.91 -17.57
C THR A 190 -5.14 3.91 -18.18
N GLU A 191 -4.18 4.42 -17.41
CA GLU A 191 -3.13 5.30 -17.94
C GLU A 191 -2.29 4.59 -19.02
N ARG A 192 -1.83 3.36 -18.75
CA ARG A 192 -1.05 2.56 -19.72
C ARG A 192 -1.85 2.27 -21.00
N LEU A 193 -3.14 1.95 -20.88
CA LEU A 193 -4.01 1.66 -22.03
C LEU A 193 -4.26 2.90 -22.88
N LEU A 194 -4.56 4.06 -22.26
CA LEU A 194 -4.77 5.31 -23.00
C LEU A 194 -3.49 5.77 -23.71
N ALA A 195 -2.34 5.63 -23.05
CA ALA A 195 -1.04 5.91 -23.66
C ALA A 195 -0.77 4.98 -24.86
N ALA A 196 -1.08 3.68 -24.76
CA ALA A 196 -0.90 2.73 -25.85
C ALA A 196 -1.86 2.97 -27.04
N LEU A 197 -2.96 3.70 -26.82
CA LEU A 197 -3.93 4.08 -27.84
C LEU A 197 -3.71 5.52 -28.37
N ASP A 198 -2.62 6.18 -27.97
CA ASP A 198 -2.30 7.58 -28.29
C ASP A 198 -3.44 8.56 -27.93
N VAL A 199 -4.23 8.24 -26.91
CA VAL A 199 -5.32 9.11 -26.44
C VAL A 199 -4.73 10.15 -25.48
N PRO A 200 -4.82 11.46 -25.77
CA PRO A 200 -4.21 12.52 -24.94
C PRO A 200 -5.04 12.85 -23.68
N PHE A 201 -5.80 11.87 -23.17
CA PHE A 201 -6.65 12.00 -21.99
C PHE A 201 -6.05 11.22 -20.83
N ARG A 202 -6.20 11.74 -19.61
CA ARG A 202 -5.80 11.06 -18.37
C ARG A 202 -6.95 11.13 -17.37
N PHE A 203 -7.34 9.99 -16.82
CA PHE A 203 -8.34 9.95 -15.75
C PHE A 203 -7.79 10.56 -14.46
N PHE A 204 -6.60 10.14 -14.06
CA PHE A 204 -5.93 10.64 -12.86
C PHE A 204 -4.72 11.48 -13.24
N GLN A 205 -4.58 12.64 -12.61
CA GLN A 205 -3.31 13.37 -12.60
C GLN A 205 -2.33 12.64 -11.67
N ARG A 206 -1.10 12.41 -12.14
CA ARG A 206 -0.08 11.60 -11.44
C ARG A 206 -0.62 10.21 -11.01
N ALA A 207 -1.06 9.39 -11.98
CA ALA A 207 -1.73 8.12 -11.68
C ALA A 207 -0.88 7.11 -10.89
N SER A 208 0.45 7.19 -10.97
CA SER A 208 1.38 6.41 -10.12
C SER A 208 1.21 6.74 -8.64
N GLU A 209 1.08 8.01 -8.29
CA GLU A 209 0.88 8.46 -6.90
C GLU A 209 -0.48 7.99 -6.37
N VAL A 210 -1.51 8.09 -7.20
CA VAL A 210 -2.84 7.58 -6.85
C VAL A 210 -2.77 6.07 -6.60
N GLN A 211 -2.05 5.31 -7.43
CA GLN A 211 -1.83 3.88 -7.22
C GLN A 211 -1.12 3.60 -5.88
N GLU A 212 -0.07 4.36 -5.54
CA GLU A 212 0.67 4.19 -4.29
C GLU A 212 -0.14 4.47 -3.04
N LEU A 213 -1.01 5.48 -3.07
CA LEU A 213 -1.97 5.70 -1.99
C LEU A 213 -2.81 4.45 -1.73
N PHE A 214 -3.31 3.80 -2.80
CA PHE A 214 -4.10 2.57 -2.65
C PHE A 214 -3.26 1.37 -2.25
N PHE A 215 -1.98 1.31 -2.62
CA PHE A 215 -1.04 0.31 -2.10
C PHE A 215 -0.83 0.47 -0.59
N ALA A 216 -0.58 1.69 -0.12
CA ALA A 216 -0.43 2.01 1.29
C ALA A 216 -1.71 1.67 2.09
N LEU A 217 -2.88 2.04 1.56
CA LEU A 217 -4.18 1.68 2.17
C LEU A 217 -4.41 0.18 2.19
N PHE A 218 -4.05 -0.55 1.14
CA PHE A 218 -4.17 -2.01 1.08
C PHE A 218 -3.35 -2.65 2.21
N VAL A 219 -2.08 -2.27 2.36
CA VAL A 219 -1.19 -2.79 3.41
C VAL A 219 -1.74 -2.47 4.80
N LEU A 220 -2.21 -1.24 5.03
CA LEU A 220 -2.82 -0.85 6.30
C LEU A 220 -4.04 -1.72 6.63
N PHE A 221 -4.98 -1.83 5.70
CA PHE A 221 -6.20 -2.62 5.91
C PHE A 221 -5.90 -4.10 6.10
N TYR A 222 -4.92 -4.63 5.35
CA TYR A 222 -4.41 -5.98 5.49
C TYR A 222 -3.88 -6.23 6.91
N LEU A 223 -3.04 -5.34 7.43
CA LEU A 223 -2.51 -5.48 8.79
C LEU A 223 -3.59 -5.33 9.87
N ILE A 224 -4.59 -4.48 9.67
CA ILE A 224 -5.76 -4.39 10.57
C ILE A 224 -6.51 -5.74 10.59
N ILE A 225 -6.71 -6.36 9.42
CA ILE A 225 -7.32 -7.69 9.32
C ILE A 225 -6.47 -8.72 10.08
N ILE A 226 -5.14 -8.76 9.87
CA ILE A 226 -4.27 -9.70 10.56
C ILE A 226 -4.31 -9.50 12.07
N LEU A 227 -4.25 -8.26 12.58
CA LEU A 227 -4.35 -8.00 14.01
C LEU A 227 -5.67 -8.54 14.58
N LYS A 228 -6.78 -8.36 13.87
CA LYS A 228 -8.08 -8.92 14.28
C LYS A 228 -8.11 -10.44 14.29
N ARG A 229 -7.47 -11.09 13.32
CA ARG A 229 -7.33 -12.56 13.26
C ARG A 229 -6.47 -13.08 14.41
N VAL A 230 -5.31 -12.48 14.64
CA VAL A 230 -4.38 -12.85 15.72
C VAL A 230 -5.01 -12.75 17.10
N ARG A 231 -5.84 -11.73 17.35
CA ARG A 231 -6.60 -11.59 18.61
C ARG A 231 -7.66 -12.66 18.84
N LYS A 232 -8.06 -13.38 17.79
CA LYS A 232 -9.04 -14.49 17.85
C LYS A 232 -8.37 -15.86 17.92
N LEU A 233 -7.05 -15.94 17.72
CA LEU A 233 -6.28 -17.15 17.96
C LEU A 233 -6.13 -17.35 19.47
N ASN A 234 -7.16 -17.89 20.12
CA ASN A 234 -7.06 -18.38 21.50
C ASN A 234 -6.80 -19.88 21.49
#